data_AF-A0AAW0STN4-F1
#
_entry.id   AF-A0AAW0STN4-F1
#
_cell.length_a   1.000
_cell.length_b   1.000
_cell.length_c   1.000
_cell.angle_alpha   90.00
_cell.angle_beta   90.00
_cell.angle_gamma   90.00
#
_symmetry.space_group_name_H-M   'P 1'
#
loop_
_entity.id
_entity.type
_entity.pdbx_description
1 polymer ?
#
loop_
_entity_poly.entity_id
_entity_poly.type
_entity_poly.pdbx_seq_one_letter_code
_entity_poly.pdbx_strand_id
1 'polypeptide(L)'
;MLQEKGRDLAKKTGEEGECQFSDGWLHRFKVRYGIRKLDISGESKSANLSSAEEFVDRFVKIVEEHNLTSEQIYNADETGLFYRCLPRTTLASESEGDVKEFKQSKDRLTVLCCANMAGTHKVKLCVVGKHKKPRCFKNVNYLPVDYRNQRSAWMTAKIFLDWFKHCFVPSVKENLKKNGLPEDSKVV
;
A
#
# COMPACT_ATOMS: atom_id res chain seq x y z
N MET A 1 9.02 17.67 8.61
CA MET A 1 8.87 17.36 10.05
C MET A 1 9.87 18.12 10.92
N LEU A 2 11.18 18.05 10.66
CA LEU A 2 12.21 18.80 11.42
C LEU A 2 12.06 20.33 11.35
N GLN A 3 11.88 20.89 10.15
CA GLN A 3 11.70 22.34 9.99
C GLN A 3 10.42 22.84 10.67
N GLU A 4 9.33 22.10 10.58
CA GLU A 4 8.07 22.42 11.28
C GLU A 4 8.24 22.34 12.80
N LYS A 5 9.01 21.37 13.30
CA LYS A 5 9.26 21.27 14.74
C LYS A 5 10.18 22.39 15.26
N GLY A 6 11.16 22.79 14.46
CA GLY A 6 11.99 23.97 14.73
C GLY A 6 11.14 25.25 14.78
N ARG A 7 10.24 25.43 13.81
CA ARG A 7 9.27 26.54 13.83
C ARG A 7 8.41 26.52 15.09
N ASP A 8 7.78 25.39 15.41
CA ASP A 8 6.96 25.21 16.62
C ASP A 8 7.71 25.54 17.93
N LEU A 9 8.99 25.19 18.02
CA LEU A 9 9.84 25.54 19.17
C LEU A 9 10.14 27.04 19.21
N ALA A 10 10.50 27.66 18.09
CA ALA A 10 10.74 29.10 18.02
C ALA A 10 9.48 29.91 18.44
N LYS A 11 8.27 29.43 18.10
CA LYS A 11 7.01 30.02 18.60
C LYS A 11 6.89 29.94 20.11
N LYS A 12 7.28 28.81 20.69
CA LYS A 12 7.16 28.53 22.13
C LYS A 12 8.21 29.26 22.96
N THR A 13 9.39 29.52 22.40
CA THR A 13 10.47 30.27 23.05
C THR A 13 10.37 31.78 22.84
N GLY A 14 9.47 32.24 21.96
CA GLY A 14 9.30 33.66 21.63
C GLY A 14 10.32 34.20 20.62
N GLU A 15 11.08 33.31 19.97
CA GLU A 15 12.13 33.62 18.98
C GLU A 15 11.57 33.56 17.54
N GLU A 16 10.28 33.85 17.38
CA GLU A 16 9.63 33.84 16.07
C GLU A 16 10.26 34.90 15.15
N GLY A 17 10.91 34.44 14.08
CA GLY A 17 11.55 35.30 13.08
C GLY A 17 13.08 35.40 13.20
N GLU A 18 13.68 34.97 14.31
CA GLU A 18 15.15 34.97 14.45
C GLU A 18 15.81 33.80 13.72
N CYS A 19 15.14 32.65 13.66
CA CYS A 19 15.66 31.44 13.02
C CYS A 19 14.93 31.12 11.70
N GLN A 20 15.70 31.04 10.61
CA GLN A 20 15.18 30.57 9.32
C GLN A 20 15.43 29.07 9.13
N PHE A 21 14.38 28.27 9.30
CA PHE A 21 14.39 26.81 9.10
C PHE A 21 14.27 26.43 7.61
N SER A 22 15.18 26.96 6.78
CA SER A 22 15.26 26.69 5.34
C SER A 22 15.76 25.27 5.05
N ASP A 23 15.67 24.85 3.79
CA ASP A 23 16.23 23.55 3.36
C ASP A 23 17.75 23.51 3.50
N GLY A 24 18.42 24.66 3.31
CA GLY A 24 19.86 24.81 3.53
C GLY A 24 20.24 24.65 5.01
N TRP A 25 19.45 25.20 5.93
CA TRP A 25 19.61 24.97 7.37
C TRP A 25 19.45 23.48 7.69
N LEU A 26 18.39 22.84 7.19
CA LEU A 26 18.12 21.42 7.43
C LEU A 26 19.25 20.53 6.91
N HIS A 27 19.78 20.84 5.73
CA HIS A 27 20.90 20.10 5.14
C HIS A 27 22.16 20.23 6.02
N ARG A 28 22.58 21.44 6.37
CA ARG A 28 23.77 21.67 7.21
C ARG A 28 23.61 21.09 8.61
N PHE A 29 22.40 21.17 9.19
CA PHE A 29 22.07 20.55 10.46
C PHE A 29 22.26 19.04 10.40
N LYS A 30 21.70 18.37 9.39
CA LYS A 30 21.88 16.92 9.19
C LYS A 30 23.35 16.53 9.03
N VAL A 31 24.12 17.30 8.25
CA VAL A 31 25.56 17.05 8.04
C VAL A 31 26.34 17.23 9.34
N ARG A 32 26.12 18.34 10.06
CA ARG A 32 26.83 18.65 11.32
C ARG A 32 26.61 17.59 12.39
N TYR A 33 25.39 17.07 12.49
CA TYR A 33 25.02 16.09 13.51
C TYR A 33 24.98 14.65 12.97
N GLY A 34 25.57 14.38 11.80
CA GLY A 34 25.68 13.02 11.25
C GLY A 34 24.36 12.31 10.93
N ILE A 35 23.25 13.05 10.79
CA ILE A 35 21.90 12.50 10.57
C ILE A 35 21.77 12.04 9.11
N ARG A 36 21.76 10.73 8.87
CA ARG A 36 21.61 10.13 7.54
C ARG A 36 20.26 9.44 7.36
N LYS A 37 19.70 9.52 6.16
CA LYS A 37 18.54 8.70 5.76
C LYS A 37 19.09 7.37 5.25
N LEU A 38 18.77 6.27 5.93
CA LEU A 38 19.04 4.92 5.45
C LEU A 38 17.78 4.39 4.79
N ASP A 39 17.85 4.05 3.50
CA ASP A 39 16.78 3.33 2.83
C ASP A 39 16.93 1.84 3.18
N ILE A 40 16.14 1.38 4.14
CA ILE A 40 16.06 -0.04 4.49
C ILE A 40 15.06 -0.66 3.52
N SER A 41 15.54 -1.29 2.44
CA SER A 41 14.67 -2.09 1.57
C SER A 41 14.29 -3.37 2.32
N GLY A 42 12.98 -3.63 2.44
CA GLY A 42 12.45 -4.70 3.28
C GLY A 42 12.58 -6.11 2.70
N GLU A 43 12.96 -6.24 1.43
CA GLU A 43 13.01 -7.54 0.75
C GLU A 43 14.18 -7.58 -0.24
N SER A 44 15.37 -7.89 0.29
CA SER A 44 16.48 -8.43 -0.51
C SER A 44 16.51 -9.95 -0.36
N LYS A 45 15.36 -10.63 -0.48
CA LYS A 45 15.39 -12.10 -0.65
C LYS A 45 15.69 -12.37 -2.12
N SER A 46 16.74 -13.15 -2.35
CA SER A 46 17.22 -13.56 -3.68
C SER A 46 16.05 -14.02 -4.56
N ALA A 47 15.62 -13.17 -5.48
CA ALA A 47 14.63 -13.56 -6.47
C ALA A 47 15.21 -14.70 -7.32
N ASN A 48 14.46 -15.79 -7.48
CA ASN A 48 14.86 -16.87 -8.37
C ASN A 48 14.60 -16.43 -9.82
N LEU A 49 15.65 -15.93 -10.47
CA LEU A 49 15.60 -15.42 -11.84
C LEU A 49 15.11 -16.50 -12.82
N SER A 50 15.58 -17.74 -12.67
CA SER A 50 15.19 -18.85 -13.55
C SER A 50 13.70 -19.15 -13.47
N SER A 51 13.11 -19.20 -12.27
CA SER A 51 11.65 -19.40 -12.14
C SER A 51 10.84 -18.21 -12.67
N ALA A 52 11.38 -17.00 -12.62
CA ALA A 52 10.74 -15.83 -13.21
C ALA A 52 10.76 -15.88 -14.76
N GLU A 53 11.89 -16.27 -15.35
CA GLU A 53 12.03 -16.48 -16.79
C GLU A 53 11.07 -17.57 -17.30
N GLU A 54 11.01 -18.73 -16.63
CA GLU A 54 10.07 -19.80 -16.97
C GLU A 54 8.60 -19.34 -16.90
N PHE A 55 8.27 -18.50 -15.91
CA PHE A 55 6.93 -17.92 -15.80
C PHE A 55 6.63 -16.98 -16.97
N VAL A 56 7.57 -16.12 -17.35
CA VAL A 56 7.41 -15.18 -18.48
C VAL A 56 7.16 -15.96 -19.77
N ASP A 57 7.97 -16.97 -20.08
CA ASP A 57 7.80 -17.79 -21.28
C ASP A 57 6.43 -18.48 -21.31
N ARG A 58 6.00 -19.03 -20.17
CA ARG A 58 4.68 -19.66 -20.06
C ARG A 58 3.54 -18.64 -20.20
N PHE A 59 3.70 -17.45 -19.61
CA PHE A 59 2.68 -16.41 -19.67
C PHE A 59 2.51 -15.87 -21.09
N VAL A 60 3.61 -15.62 -21.81
CA VAL A 60 3.59 -15.20 -23.23
C VAL A 60 2.86 -16.23 -24.08
N LYS A 61 3.15 -17.53 -23.91
CA LYS A 61 2.44 -18.61 -24.62
C LYS A 61 0.93 -18.55 -24.40
N ILE A 62 0.48 -18.38 -23.15
CA ILE A 62 -0.96 -18.27 -22.82
C ILE A 62 -1.60 -17.04 -23.51
N VAL A 63 -0.88 -15.91 -23.55
CA VAL A 63 -1.35 -14.68 -24.20
C VAL A 63 -1.50 -14.89 -25.71
N GLU A 64 -0.53 -15.52 -26.35
CA GLU A 64 -0.54 -15.80 -27.80
C GLU A 64 -1.59 -16.86 -28.17
N GLU A 65 -1.63 -17.99 -27.44
CA GLU A 65 -2.57 -19.10 -27.67
C GLU A 65 -4.03 -18.67 -27.61
N HIS A 66 -4.36 -17.74 -26.72
CA HIS A 66 -5.71 -17.22 -26.55
C HIS A 66 -5.95 -15.84 -27.18
N ASN A 67 -4.96 -15.30 -27.91
CA ASN A 67 -4.99 -13.98 -28.54
C ASN A 67 -5.49 -12.88 -27.58
N LEU A 68 -4.93 -12.85 -26.37
CA LEU A 68 -5.41 -11.98 -25.31
C LEU A 68 -4.97 -10.54 -25.51
N THR A 69 -5.90 -9.63 -25.28
CA THR A 69 -5.61 -8.19 -25.26
C THR A 69 -5.19 -7.74 -23.86
N SER A 70 -4.57 -6.56 -23.76
CA SER A 70 -4.24 -5.92 -22.48
C SER A 70 -5.48 -5.61 -21.61
N GLU A 71 -6.68 -5.64 -22.19
CA GLU A 71 -7.96 -5.50 -21.49
C GLU A 71 -8.41 -6.78 -20.75
N GLN A 72 -7.87 -7.94 -21.16
CA GLN A 72 -8.19 -9.28 -20.64
C GLN A 72 -7.12 -9.84 -19.70
N ILE A 73 -6.07 -9.07 -19.42
CA ILE A 73 -4.99 -9.43 -18.51
C ILE A 73 -5.13 -8.59 -17.25
N TYR A 74 -5.27 -9.21 -16.09
CA TYR A 74 -5.43 -8.57 -14.80
C TYR A 74 -4.27 -8.93 -13.87
N ASN A 75 -3.89 -7.96 -13.05
CA ASN A 75 -3.07 -8.20 -11.89
C ASN A 75 -3.87 -7.89 -10.63
N ALA A 76 -3.69 -8.70 -9.59
CA ALA A 76 -4.26 -8.49 -8.28
C ALA A 76 -3.18 -8.64 -7.22
N ASP A 77 -3.00 -7.62 -6.38
CA ASP A 77 -1.98 -7.63 -5.35
C ASP A 77 -2.42 -6.93 -4.07
N GLU A 78 -1.83 -7.35 -2.96
CA GLU A 78 -2.17 -6.92 -1.62
C GLU A 78 -1.16 -5.92 -1.08
N THR A 79 -1.66 -4.88 -0.41
CA THR A 79 -0.81 -3.96 0.35
C THR A 79 -1.31 -3.78 1.78
N GLY A 80 -0.38 -3.66 2.71
CA GLY A 80 -0.65 -3.37 4.11
C GLY A 80 -0.65 -1.86 4.37
N LEU A 81 -1.82 -1.32 4.71
CA LEU A 81 -1.96 0.08 5.13
C LEU A 81 -1.86 0.20 6.65
N PHE A 82 -0.71 0.65 7.14
CA PHE A 82 -0.47 0.88 8.57
C PHE A 82 -0.88 2.28 9.01
N TYR A 83 -2.16 2.46 9.31
CA TYR A 83 -2.77 3.78 9.57
C TYR A 83 -2.44 4.38 10.95
N ARG A 84 -1.81 3.61 11.86
CA ARG A 84 -1.34 4.09 13.19
C ARG A 84 0.17 3.94 13.39
N CYS A 85 0.89 3.52 12.36
CA CYS A 85 2.34 3.37 12.46
C CYS A 85 2.99 4.76 12.37
N LEU A 86 3.62 5.19 13.47
CA LEU A 86 4.48 6.37 13.45
C LEU A 86 5.78 6.05 12.73
N PRO A 87 6.43 7.02 12.05
CA PRO A 87 7.72 6.82 11.43
C PRO A 87 8.75 6.22 12.40
N ARG A 88 9.54 5.24 11.91
CA ARG A 88 10.54 4.53 12.72
C ARG A 88 11.74 5.41 13.10
N THR A 89 11.88 6.57 12.45
CA THR A 89 12.97 7.52 12.68
C THR A 89 12.67 8.40 13.88
N THR A 90 13.19 8.02 15.04
CA THR A 90 13.43 8.97 16.14
C THR A 90 14.74 9.69 15.84
N LEU A 91 14.75 11.01 15.99
CA LEU A 91 15.99 11.78 15.97
C LEU A 91 16.56 11.70 17.38
N ALA A 92 17.67 10.98 17.55
CA ALA A 92 18.37 10.90 18.82
C ALA A 92 19.63 11.76 18.75
N SER A 93 19.90 12.53 19.79
CA SER A 93 21.18 13.24 19.97
C SER A 93 22.25 12.26 20.47
N GLU A 94 23.54 12.48 20.16
CA GLU A 94 24.65 11.68 20.71
C GLU A 94 24.68 11.69 22.26
N SER A 95 24.04 12.69 22.88
CA SER A 95 23.92 12.85 24.34
C SER A 95 22.71 12.13 24.96
N GLU A 96 21.78 11.61 24.16
CA GLU A 96 20.64 10.83 24.65
C GLU A 96 21.07 9.35 24.77
N GLY A 97 21.00 8.79 25.99
CA GLY A 97 21.23 7.36 26.22
C GLY A 97 20.20 6.48 25.49
N ASP A 98 20.39 5.16 25.54
CA ASP A 98 19.60 4.14 24.83
C ASP A 98 18.11 4.50 24.73
N VAL A 99 17.67 4.85 23.51
CA VAL A 99 16.27 5.17 23.22
C VAL A 99 15.43 3.94 23.53
N LYS A 100 14.59 4.03 24.56
CA LYS A 100 13.64 2.97 24.92
C LYS A 100 12.85 2.55 23.68
N GLU A 101 12.85 1.25 23.40
CA GLU A 101 12.22 0.66 22.22
C GLU A 101 10.75 1.10 22.09
N PHE A 102 10.45 1.98 21.13
CA PHE A 102 9.08 2.42 20.88
C PHE A 102 8.34 1.31 20.12
N LYS A 103 7.41 0.63 20.79
CA LYS A 103 6.56 -0.39 20.16
C LYS A 103 5.56 0.29 19.22
N GLN A 104 5.88 0.33 17.94
CA GLN A 104 4.99 0.88 16.92
C GLN A 104 3.64 0.14 16.93
N SER A 105 2.55 0.90 16.81
CA SER A 105 1.25 0.31 16.51
C SER A 105 1.32 -0.31 15.12
N LYS A 106 1.18 -1.64 15.07
CA LYS A 106 1.07 -2.42 13.82
C LYS A 106 -0.39 -2.58 13.40
N ASP A 107 -1.27 -1.70 13.86
CA ASP A 107 -2.65 -1.66 13.39
C ASP A 107 -2.64 -1.37 11.88
N ARG A 108 -3.23 -2.30 11.13
CA ARG A 108 -3.25 -2.28 9.67
C ARG A 108 -4.62 -2.60 9.12
N LEU A 109 -4.82 -2.18 7.88
CA LEU A 109 -5.80 -2.74 6.95
C LEU A 109 -5.01 -3.45 5.85
N THR A 110 -5.50 -4.59 5.37
CA THR A 110 -5.03 -5.15 4.10
C THR A 110 -5.94 -4.64 2.99
N VAL A 111 -5.35 -4.12 1.91
CA VAL A 111 -6.07 -3.64 0.74
C VAL A 111 -5.64 -4.50 -0.45
N LEU A 112 -6.61 -5.18 -1.06
CA LEU A 112 -6.42 -5.88 -2.33
C LEU A 112 -6.83 -4.94 -3.47
N CYS A 113 -5.87 -4.67 -4.33
CA CYS A 113 -6.03 -3.88 -5.54
C CYS A 113 -6.06 -4.81 -6.75
N CYS A 114 -6.92 -4.56 -7.73
CA CYS A 114 -6.91 -5.31 -8.98
C CYS A 114 -7.28 -4.41 -10.16
N ALA A 115 -6.51 -4.50 -11.24
CA ALA A 115 -6.71 -3.73 -12.46
C ALA A 115 -6.24 -4.53 -13.67
N ASN A 116 -6.77 -4.20 -14.84
CA ASN A 116 -6.26 -4.75 -16.09
C ASN A 116 -4.93 -4.10 -16.51
N MET A 117 -4.20 -4.78 -17.39
CA MET A 117 -2.91 -4.34 -17.93
C MET A 117 -3.04 -3.01 -18.70
N ALA A 118 -4.17 -2.77 -19.36
CA ALA A 118 -4.45 -1.50 -20.03
C ALA A 118 -4.69 -0.33 -19.06
N GLY A 119 -5.00 -0.59 -17.78
CA GLY A 119 -5.29 0.42 -16.76
C GLY A 119 -6.66 1.10 -16.90
N THR A 120 -7.49 0.67 -17.85
CA THR A 120 -8.83 1.19 -18.18
C THR A 120 -9.91 0.66 -17.24
N HIS A 121 -9.71 -0.54 -16.68
CA HIS A 121 -10.66 -1.15 -15.75
C HIS A 121 -9.98 -1.47 -14.41
N LYS A 122 -10.57 -0.95 -13.32
CA LYS A 122 -10.12 -1.15 -11.94
C LYS A 122 -11.25 -1.78 -11.15
N VAL A 123 -10.99 -2.94 -10.56
CA VAL A 123 -11.96 -3.63 -9.72
C VAL A 123 -12.08 -2.90 -8.38
N LYS A 124 -13.29 -2.87 -7.81
CA LYS A 124 -13.55 -2.28 -6.49
C LYS A 124 -12.57 -2.84 -5.45
N LEU A 125 -11.92 -1.94 -4.69
CA LEU A 125 -10.97 -2.31 -3.65
C LEU A 125 -11.62 -3.24 -2.61
N CYS A 126 -10.94 -4.32 -2.26
CA CYS A 126 -11.32 -5.17 -1.13
C CYS A 126 -10.44 -4.81 0.07
N VAL A 127 -11.08 -4.40 1.17
CA VAL A 127 -10.41 -3.92 2.38
C VAL A 127 -10.70 -4.87 3.52
N VAL A 128 -9.67 -5.48 4.08
CA VAL A 128 -9.77 -6.37 5.24
C VAL A 128 -9.36 -5.62 6.51
N GLY A 129 -10.33 -5.39 7.39
CA GLY A 129 -10.10 -4.83 8.71
C GLY A 129 -10.20 -5.84 9.83
N LYS A 130 -9.84 -5.42 11.05
CA LYS A 130 -9.88 -6.29 12.23
C LYS A 130 -11.30 -6.66 12.68
N HIS A 131 -12.20 -5.66 12.66
CA HIS A 131 -13.53 -5.74 13.26
C HIS A 131 -14.61 -5.76 12.19
N LYS A 132 -15.67 -6.56 12.37
CA LYS A 132 -16.81 -6.60 11.43
C LYS A 132 -17.53 -5.25 11.30
N LYS A 133 -17.69 -4.53 12.41
CA LYS A 133 -18.27 -3.18 12.48
C LYS A 133 -17.37 -2.29 13.35
N PRO A 134 -16.29 -1.70 12.80
CA PRO A 134 -15.47 -0.77 13.55
C PRO A 134 -16.29 0.46 13.96
N ARG A 135 -15.89 1.13 15.05
CA ARG A 135 -16.64 2.28 15.60
C ARG A 135 -16.80 3.42 14.58
N CYS A 136 -15.83 3.59 13.67
CA CYS A 136 -15.91 4.59 12.60
C CYS A 136 -16.99 4.31 11.55
N PHE A 137 -17.61 3.12 11.53
CA PHE A 137 -18.75 2.83 10.66
C PHE A 137 -20.09 3.23 11.29
N LYS A 138 -20.09 3.80 12.50
CA LYS A 138 -21.32 4.32 13.10
C LYS A 138 -21.90 5.40 12.16
N ASN A 139 -23.14 5.22 11.75
CA ASN A 139 -23.87 6.09 10.80
C ASN A 139 -23.30 6.09 9.37
N VAL A 140 -22.49 5.10 9.00
CA VAL A 140 -22.02 4.90 7.62
C VAL A 140 -22.90 3.85 6.96
N ASN A 141 -23.74 4.29 6.01
CA ASN A 141 -24.67 3.42 5.30
C ASN A 141 -24.10 2.85 3.99
N TYR A 142 -23.04 3.48 3.46
CA TYR A 142 -22.41 3.10 2.21
C TYR A 142 -20.89 3.19 2.32
N LEU A 143 -20.19 2.21 1.75
CA LEU A 143 -18.74 2.21 1.63
C LEU A 143 -18.35 2.07 0.14
N PRO A 144 -17.41 2.89 -0.35
CA PRO A 144 -16.91 2.80 -1.72
C PRO A 144 -16.01 1.57 -1.95
N VAL A 145 -15.82 0.71 -0.93
CA VAL A 145 -14.96 -0.48 -0.95
C VAL A 145 -15.77 -1.73 -0.58
N ASP A 146 -15.29 -2.91 -0.97
CA ASP A 146 -15.77 -4.18 -0.41
C ASP A 146 -15.07 -4.42 0.94
N TYR A 147 -15.77 -4.16 2.04
CA TYR A 147 -15.18 -4.30 3.37
C TYR A 147 -15.39 -5.70 3.95
N ARG A 148 -14.29 -6.34 4.34
CA ARG A 148 -14.24 -7.66 4.96
C ARG A 148 -13.56 -7.57 6.32
N ASN A 149 -13.73 -8.60 7.16
CA ASN A 149 -13.10 -8.62 8.46
C ASN A 149 -12.38 -9.93 8.78
N GLN A 150 -11.20 -9.81 9.38
CA GLN A 150 -10.43 -10.89 9.98
C GLN A 150 -9.68 -10.31 11.18
N ARG A 151 -9.70 -10.99 12.34
CA ARG A 151 -9.03 -10.63 13.60
C ARG A 151 -7.56 -10.20 13.44
N SER A 152 -6.84 -10.74 12.46
CA SER A 152 -5.45 -10.40 12.18
C SER A 152 -5.28 -9.34 11.07
N ALA A 153 -6.39 -8.92 10.45
CA ALA A 153 -6.52 -8.02 9.31
C ALA A 153 -5.79 -8.46 8.03
N TRP A 154 -5.35 -9.73 7.96
CA TRP A 154 -4.75 -10.30 6.76
C TRP A 154 -5.80 -10.86 5.80
N MET A 155 -5.45 -10.91 4.51
CA MET A 155 -6.17 -11.73 3.56
C MET A 155 -6.08 -13.21 3.94
N THR A 156 -7.14 -13.95 3.64
CA THR A 156 -7.17 -15.41 3.75
C THR A 156 -7.70 -15.98 2.44
N ALA A 157 -7.36 -17.23 2.13
CA ALA A 157 -7.89 -17.90 0.94
C ALA A 157 -9.42 -17.85 0.85
N LYS A 158 -10.12 -17.92 1.99
CA LYS A 158 -11.59 -17.78 2.04
C LYS A 158 -12.06 -16.40 1.60
N ILE A 159 -11.43 -15.34 2.10
CA ILE A 159 -11.79 -13.96 1.75
C ILE A 159 -11.46 -13.70 0.27
N PHE A 160 -10.30 -14.14 -0.19
CA PHE A 160 -9.88 -14.00 -1.58
C PHE A 160 -10.85 -14.73 -2.54
N LEU A 161 -11.19 -15.99 -2.25
CA LEU A 161 -12.11 -16.76 -3.08
C LEU A 161 -13.52 -16.12 -3.14
N ASP A 162 -13.98 -15.57 -2.01
CA ASP A 162 -15.26 -14.88 -1.97
C ASP A 162 -15.24 -13.58 -2.78
N TRP A 163 -14.17 -12.78 -2.65
CA TRP A 163 -13.94 -11.60 -3.49
C TRP A 163 -13.85 -11.97 -4.97
N PHE A 164 -13.12 -13.03 -5.31
CA PHE A 164 -12.95 -13.48 -6.69
C PHE A 164 -14.32 -13.80 -7.32
N LYS A 165 -15.16 -14.56 -6.62
CA LYS A 165 -16.47 -14.99 -7.11
C LYS A 165 -17.50 -13.86 -7.15
N HIS A 166 -17.54 -12.99 -6.13
CA HIS A 166 -18.63 -12.02 -5.97
C HIS A 166 -18.26 -10.59 -6.37
N CYS A 167 -16.98 -10.27 -6.53
CA CYS A 167 -16.51 -8.94 -6.93
C CYS A 167 -15.77 -8.99 -8.27
N PHE A 168 -14.71 -9.80 -8.38
CA PHE A 168 -13.88 -9.84 -9.60
C PHE A 168 -14.66 -10.37 -10.80
N VAL A 169 -15.22 -11.58 -10.73
CA VAL A 169 -15.93 -12.21 -11.87
C VAL A 169 -17.08 -11.34 -12.40
N PRO A 170 -18.00 -10.80 -11.57
CA PRO A 170 -19.06 -9.93 -12.06
C PRO A 170 -18.53 -8.64 -12.69
N SER A 171 -17.53 -7.99 -12.06
CA SER A 171 -16.95 -6.75 -12.57
C SER A 171 -16.27 -6.95 -13.93
N VAL A 172 -15.53 -8.05 -14.09
CA VAL A 172 -14.86 -8.39 -15.34
C VAL A 172 -15.86 -8.72 -16.43
N LYS A 173 -16.90 -9.51 -16.14
CA LYS A 173 -17.98 -9.80 -17.11
C LYS A 173 -18.67 -8.54 -17.60
N GLU A 174 -18.97 -7.61 -16.70
CA GLU A 174 -19.54 -6.32 -17.08
C GLU A 174 -18.59 -5.52 -17.97
N ASN A 175 -17.29 -5.53 -17.67
CA ASN A 175 -16.28 -4.86 -18.50
C ASN A 175 -16.15 -5.49 -19.90
N LEU A 176 -16.13 -6.83 -19.98
CA LEU A 176 -16.12 -7.55 -21.26
C LEU A 176 -17.33 -7.16 -22.12
N LYS A 177 -18.53 -7.16 -21.52
CA LYS A 177 -19.77 -6.77 -22.19
C LYS A 177 -19.71 -5.31 -22.69
N LYS A 178 -19.17 -4.38 -21.91
CA LYS A 178 -18.97 -2.98 -22.32
C LYS A 178 -18.02 -2.85 -23.51
N ASN A 179 -17.02 -3.73 -23.59
CA ASN A 179 -16.04 -3.78 -24.68
C ASN A 179 -16.51 -4.63 -25.87
N GLY A 180 -17.76 -5.11 -25.88
CA GLY A 180 -18.31 -5.93 -26.98
C GLY A 180 -17.78 -7.36 -27.03
N LEU A 181 -17.16 -7.85 -25.94
CA LEU A 181 -16.65 -9.21 -25.84
C LEU A 181 -17.67 -10.15 -25.19
N PRO A 182 -17.72 -11.44 -25.60
CA PRO A 182 -18.52 -12.47 -24.91
C PRO A 182 -18.17 -12.61 -23.43
N GLU A 183 -19.15 -12.91 -22.57
CA GLU A 183 -18.92 -13.08 -21.12
C GLU A 183 -18.05 -14.29 -20.75
N ASP A 184 -17.95 -15.26 -21.65
CA ASP A 184 -17.10 -16.45 -21.55
C ASP A 184 -15.72 -16.25 -22.18
N SER A 185 -15.40 -15.02 -22.61
CA SER A 185 -14.06 -14.66 -23.09
C SER A 185 -13.02 -14.98 -22.03
N LYS A 186 -11.89 -15.53 -22.47
CA LYS A 186 -10.76 -15.83 -21.61
C LYS A 186 -10.22 -14.54 -20.98
N VAL A 187 -9.98 -14.57 -19.68
CA VAL A 187 -9.32 -13.54 -18.89
C VAL A 187 -8.29 -14.23 -18.00
N VAL A 188 -7.11 -13.62 -17.84
CA VAL A 188 -6.03 -14.09 -16.97
C VAL A 188 -5.66 -13.05 -15.95
#